data_AF-A0A6L3SQ94-F1
#
_entry.id   AF-A0A6L3SQ94-F1
#
_cell.length_a   1.000
_cell.length_b   1.000
_cell.length_c   1.000
_cell.angle_alpha   90.00
_cell.angle_beta   90.00
_cell.angle_gamma   90.00
#
_symmetry.space_group_name_H-M   'P 1'
#
loop_
_entity.id
_entity.type
_entity.pdbx_description
1 polymer ?
#
loop_
_entity_poly.entity_id
_entity_poly.type
_entity_poly.pdbx_seq_one_letter_code
_entity_poly.pdbx_strand_id
1 'polypeptide(L)' 'MQKLEALLDCLTARQRELILEAAGRGMLPPDGLVRKIAELENVIAAVEAVMDEAAGDREA' A
#
# COMPACT_ATOMS: atom_id res chain seq x y z
N MET A 1 -5.06 14.59 7.23
CA MET A 1 -5.66 13.28 7.55
C MET A 1 -6.57 12.76 6.46
N GLN A 2 -7.86 13.16 6.36
CA GLN A 2 -8.86 12.44 5.53
C GLN A 2 -8.47 12.08 4.09
N LYS A 3 -7.70 12.93 3.39
CA LYS A 3 -7.23 12.62 2.02
C LYS A 3 -6.12 11.58 1.97
N LEU A 4 -5.23 11.58 2.97
CA LEU A 4 -4.15 10.59 3.08
C LEU A 4 -4.70 9.24 3.55
N GLU A 5 -5.65 9.24 4.49
CA GLU A 5 -6.38 8.05 4.92
C GLU A 5 -7.12 7.41 3.75
N ALA A 6 -7.87 8.18 2.97
CA ALA A 6 -8.54 7.67 1.78
C ALA A 6 -7.57 7.13 0.71
N LEU A 7 -6.39 7.75 0.56
CA LEU A 7 -5.35 7.26 -0.33
C LEU A 7 -4.77 5.94 0.17
N LEU A 8 -4.47 5.84 1.47
CA LEU A 8 -3.97 4.62 2.10
C LEU A 8 -4.97 3.45 1.95
N ASP A 9 -6.26 3.71 2.17
CA ASP A 9 -7.32 2.72 1.97
C ASP A 9 -7.35 2.22 0.51
N CYS A 10 -7.21 3.13 -0.47
CA CYS A 10 -7.18 2.75 -1.88
C CYS A 10 -5.94 1.92 -2.24
N LEU A 11 -4.77 2.30 -1.71
CA LEU A 11 -3.51 1.60 -1.97
C LEU A 11 -3.50 0.20 -1.36
N THR A 12 -3.93 0.08 -0.10
CA THR A 12 -4.01 -1.21 0.61
C THR A 12 -5.05 -2.14 -0.01
N ALA A 13 -6.21 -1.60 -0.43
CA ALA A 13 -7.20 -2.37 -1.19
C ALA A 13 -6.60 -2.90 -2.50
N ARG A 14 -5.85 -2.07 -3.23
CA ARG A 14 -5.23 -2.50 -4.49
C ARG A 14 -4.13 -3.54 -4.29
N GLN A 15 -3.30 -3.40 -3.26
CA GLN A 15 -2.28 -4.38 -2.91
C GLN A 15 -2.93 -5.73 -2.57
N ARG A 16 -4.00 -5.70 -1.76
CA ARG A 16 -4.78 -6.90 -1.39
C ARG A 16 -5.36 -7.60 -2.62
N GLU A 17 -5.93 -6.87 -3.57
CA GLU A 17 -6.43 -7.45 -4.83
C GLU A 17 -5.33 -8.18 -5.61
N LEU A 18 -4.15 -7.57 -5.75
CA LEU A 18 -3.02 -8.18 -6.47
C LEU A 18 -2.50 -9.43 -5.76
N ILE A 19 -2.46 -9.43 -4.43
CA ILE A 19 -2.08 -10.59 -3.63
C ILE A 19 -3.11 -11.72 -3.80
N LEU A 20 -4.41 -11.41 -3.79
CA LEU A 20 -5.46 -12.39 -4.02
C LEU A 20 -5.43 -12.93 -5.46
N GLU A 21 -5.14 -12.10 -6.45
CA GLU A 21 -4.92 -12.52 -7.83
C GLU A 21 -3.73 -13.48 -7.94
N ALA A 22 -2.61 -13.16 -7.28
CA ALA A 22 -1.43 -14.02 -7.21
C ALA A 22 -1.76 -15.38 -6.58
N ALA A 23 -2.46 -15.37 -5.45
CA ALA A 23 -2.87 -16.58 -4.73
C ALA A 23 -3.80 -17.48 -5.57
N GLY A 24 -4.74 -16.87 -6.31
CA GLY A 24 -5.69 -17.59 -7.16
C GLY A 24 -5.04 -18.36 -8.32
N ARG A 25 -3.81 -18.01 -8.71
CA ARG A 25 -3.09 -18.70 -9.80
C ARG A 25 -2.55 -20.08 -9.40
N GLY A 26 -2.43 -20.37 -8.10
CA GLY A 26 -1.94 -21.67 -7.61
C GLY A 26 -0.49 -21.98 -8.00
N MET A 27 0.27 -20.98 -8.43
CA MET A 27 1.67 -21.08 -8.84
C MET A 27 2.41 -19.79 -8.47
N LEU A 28 3.74 -19.82 -8.51
CA LEU A 28 4.55 -18.63 -8.20
C LEU A 28 4.11 -17.46 -9.11
N PRO A 29 3.77 -16.29 -8.54
CA PRO A 29 3.38 -15.13 -9.33
C PRO A 29 4.53 -14.67 -10.24
N PRO A 30 4.23 -14.17 -11.44
CA PRO A 30 5.26 -13.61 -12.32
C PRO A 30 6.04 -12.49 -11.64
N ASP A 31 7.34 -12.35 -11.95
CA ASP A 31 8.22 -11.31 -11.38
C ASP A 31 7.62 -9.90 -11.48
N GLY A 32 6.93 -9.60 -12.58
CA GLY A 32 6.25 -8.32 -12.76
C GLY A 32 5.12 -8.07 -11.75
N LEU A 33 4.40 -9.12 -11.33
CA LEU A 33 3.35 -9.03 -10.32
C LEU A 33 3.96 -8.85 -8.93
N VAL A 34 5.02 -9.60 -8.61
CA VAL A 34 5.78 -9.45 -7.36
C VAL A 34 6.34 -8.04 -7.23
N ARG A 35 6.97 -7.54 -8.30
CA ARG A 35 7.51 -6.17 -8.35
C ARG A 35 6.42 -5.12 -8.14
N LYS A 36 5.25 -5.28 -8.76
CA LYS A 36 4.13 -4.35 -8.62
C LYS A 36 3.60 -4.31 -7.18
N ILE A 37 3.54 -5.45 -6.50
CA ILE A 37 3.16 -5.53 -5.09
C ILE A 37 4.20 -4.79 -4.23
N ALA A 38 5.49 -5.03 -4.46
CA ALA A 38 6.56 -4.36 -3.72
C ALA A 38 6.59 -2.83 -3.96
N GLU A 39 6.34 -2.37 -5.19
CA GLU A 39 6.24 -0.95 -5.51
C GLU A 39 5.06 -0.29 -4.77
N LEU A 40 3.90 -0.94 -4.70
CA LEU A 40 2.76 -0.45 -3.91
C LEU A 40 3.07 -0.40 -2.41
N GLU A 41 3.76 -1.41 -1.89
CA GLU A 41 4.13 -1.51 -0.48
C GLU A 41 5.05 -0.35 -0.07
N ASN A 42 6.00 0.04 -0.93
CA ASN A 42 6.84 1.22 -0.72
C ASN A 42 6.04 2.53 -0.71
N VAL A 43 5.03 2.65 -1.59
CA VAL A 43 4.18 3.84 -1.63
C VAL A 43 3.28 3.92 -0.38
N ILE A 44 2.75 2.79 0.08
CA ILE A 44 1.99 2.69 1.34
C ILE A 44 2.83 3.20 2.51
N ALA A 45 4.06 2.68 2.66
CA ALA A 45 4.96 3.09 3.73
C ALA A 45 5.28 4.60 3.67
N ALA A 46 5.42 5.17 2.46
CA ALA A 46 5.63 6.61 2.30
C ALA A 46 4.40 7.43 2.72
N VAL A 47 3.18 6.96 2.44
CA VAL A 47 1.94 7.62 2.87
C VAL A 47 1.78 7.55 4.39
N GLU A 48 2.05 6.40 4.99
CA GLU A 48 2.02 6.21 6.45
C GLU A 48 3.01 7.15 7.14
N ALA A 49 4.24 7.27 6.64
CA ALA A 49 5.23 8.19 7.18
C ALA A 49 4.75 9.66 7.17
N VAL A 50 4.13 10.11 6.07
CA VAL A 50 3.57 11.47 5.98
C VAL A 50 2.37 11.65 6.92
N MET A 51 1.59 10.61 7.17
CA MET A 51 0.49 10.66 8.14
C MET A 51 1.01 10.78 9.58
N ASP A 52 2.05 10.03 9.92
CA ASP A 52 2.71 10.10 11.23
C ASP A 52 3.34 11.47 11.48
N GLU A 53 4.04 12.02 10.48
CA GLU A 53 4.58 13.39 10.51
C GLU A 53 3.46 14.41 10.76
N ALA A 54 2.36 14.31 10.00
CA ALA A 54 1.21 15.22 10.15
C ALA A 54 0.45 15.07 11.48
N ALA A 55 0.58 13.91 12.15
CA ALA A 55 0.03 13.68 13.48
C ALA A 55 0.93 14.31 14.55
N GLY A 56 2.24 14.09 14.46
CA GLY A 56 3.23 14.65 15.38
C GLY A 56 3.31 16.18 15.34
N ASP A 57 3.19 16.79 14.15
CA ASP A 57 3.12 18.25 13.98
C ASP A 57 1.85 18.88 14.60
N ARG A 58 0.83 18.07 14.90
CA ARG A 58 -0.43 18.53 15.50
C ARG A 58 -0.41 18.51 17.02
N GLU A 59 0.54 17.79 17.61
CA GLU A 59 0.73 17.64 19.06
C GLU A 59 1.80 18.59 19.63
N ALA A 60 2.60 19.24 18.78
CA ALA A 60 3.62 20.24 19.14
C ALA A 60 3.07 21.68 19.12
#